data_AF-A0A9X2P1S6-F1
#
_entry.id   AF-A0A9X2P1S6-F1
#
_cell.length_a   1.000
_cell.length_b   1.000
_cell.length_c   1.000
_cell.angle_alpha   90.00
_cell.angle_beta   90.00
_cell.angle_gamma   90.00
#
_symmetry.space_group_name_H-M   'P 1'
#
loop_
_entity.id
_entity.type
_entity.pdbx_description
1 polymer ?
#
loop_
_entity_poly.entity_id
_entity_poly.type
_entity_poly.pdbx_seq_one_letter_code
_entity_poly.pdbx_strand_id
1 'polypeptide(L)'
;MLKSVILSSKSVLPFLVSLFIIFSSCVKEESPENVIVGEPYQGGVVAHIFEPGEEGFVEGKKTGIIIAPVEEVFQSQWGCQGTAVGGTSPEVGFGRSNTELVLAFHDALPDYYNNPTQCHPENDGSVAARVTLDFNVGGYDDWFMPSQEEMNYLYKNRDLIGGFSSVEYWSSCESNASNACVMSFVTGELLSKPKSEVLNVRVIRFF
;
A
#
# COMPACT_ATOMS: atom_id res chain seq x y z
N MET A 1 -66.12 11.34 -57.25
CA MET A 1 -65.86 10.24 -56.30
C MET A 1 -65.07 10.79 -55.13
N LEU A 2 -65.50 10.45 -53.91
CA LEU A 2 -65.03 10.93 -52.61
C LEU A 2 -63.50 10.97 -52.47
N LYS A 3 -62.97 12.04 -51.87
CA LYS A 3 -61.93 11.92 -50.85
C LYS A 3 -62.22 12.88 -49.69
N SER A 4 -62.39 12.28 -48.53
CA SER A 4 -62.59 12.88 -47.23
C SER A 4 -61.32 12.69 -46.39
N VAL A 5 -61.18 13.53 -45.36
CA VAL A 5 -60.34 13.37 -44.14
C VAL A 5 -58.81 13.58 -44.37
N ILE A 6 -57.97 14.20 -43.52
CA ILE A 6 -57.84 14.32 -42.06
C ILE A 6 -57.01 15.59 -41.71
N LEU A 7 -57.41 16.33 -40.68
CA LEU A 7 -56.59 17.30 -39.92
C LEU A 7 -55.56 16.56 -39.06
N SER A 8 -54.28 16.93 -39.12
CA SER A 8 -53.28 16.46 -38.15
C SER A 8 -52.42 17.61 -37.61
N SER A 9 -52.79 18.02 -36.39
CA SER A 9 -51.98 18.37 -35.23
C SER A 9 -50.48 18.71 -35.44
N LYS A 10 -50.12 19.95 -35.08
CA LYS A 10 -48.73 20.39 -34.87
C LYS A 10 -48.16 19.74 -33.60
N SER A 11 -47.14 18.90 -33.74
CA SER A 11 -46.37 18.35 -32.62
C SER A 11 -45.38 19.39 -32.07
N VAL A 12 -45.62 19.86 -30.84
CA VAL A 12 -44.64 20.62 -30.05
C VAL A 12 -43.79 19.63 -29.26
N LEU A 13 -42.49 19.63 -29.50
CA LEU A 13 -41.51 18.79 -28.82
C LEU A 13 -41.16 19.42 -27.46
N PRO A 14 -41.33 18.76 -26.30
CA PRO A 14 -40.89 19.32 -25.03
C PRO A 14 -39.39 19.04 -24.85
N PHE A 15 -38.60 20.10 -24.64
CA PHE A 15 -37.23 19.99 -24.15
C PHE A 15 -37.27 19.47 -22.70
N LEU A 16 -36.92 18.20 -22.53
CA LEU A 16 -36.61 17.62 -21.22
C LEU A 16 -35.24 18.15 -20.78
N VAL A 17 -35.24 19.16 -19.91
CA VAL A 17 -34.05 19.55 -19.15
C VAL A 17 -33.82 18.47 -18.10
N SER A 18 -32.90 17.55 -18.36
CA SER A 18 -32.46 16.58 -17.35
C SER A 18 -31.69 17.33 -16.27
N LEU A 19 -32.34 17.55 -15.14
CA LEU A 19 -31.71 18.05 -13.93
C LEU A 19 -30.76 16.95 -13.41
N PHE A 20 -29.47 17.05 -13.74
CA PHE A 20 -28.44 16.24 -13.12
C PHE A 20 -28.34 16.65 -11.65
N ILE A 21 -29.00 15.88 -10.78
CA ILE A 21 -28.72 15.90 -9.35
C ILE A 21 -27.32 15.29 -9.20
N ILE A 22 -26.31 16.15 -9.18
CA ILE A 22 -24.97 15.76 -8.75
C ILE A 22 -25.12 15.45 -7.26
N PHE A 23 -25.15 14.17 -6.90
CA PHE A 23 -24.85 13.74 -5.54
C PHE A 23 -23.39 14.14 -5.30
N SER A 24 -23.19 15.37 -4.83
CA SER A 24 -21.95 15.77 -4.22
C SER A 24 -21.82 14.90 -2.97
N SER A 25 -21.19 13.74 -3.12
CA SER A 25 -20.50 13.09 -2.02
C SER A 25 -19.55 14.15 -1.49
N CYS A 26 -19.97 14.80 -0.40
CA CYS A 26 -19.15 15.76 0.29
C CYS A 26 -18.06 14.95 0.97
N VAL A 27 -16.99 14.63 0.23
CA VAL A 27 -15.72 14.31 0.88
C VAL A 27 -15.32 15.62 1.52
N LYS A 28 -15.59 15.76 2.82
CA LYS A 28 -14.94 16.80 3.61
C LYS A 28 -13.45 16.55 3.42
N GLU A 29 -12.76 17.48 2.77
CA GLU A 29 -11.33 17.61 3.00
C GLU A 29 -11.16 17.86 4.49
N GLU A 30 -10.66 16.86 5.20
CA GLU A 30 -10.27 17.04 6.60
C GLU A 30 -9.16 18.08 6.64
N SER A 31 -9.42 19.18 7.36
CA SER A 31 -8.40 20.20 7.57
C SER A 31 -7.17 19.57 8.23
N PRO A 32 -5.94 19.89 7.79
CA PRO A 32 -4.70 19.26 8.26
C PRO A 32 -4.44 19.40 9.78
N GLU A 33 -5.21 20.22 10.49
CA GLU A 33 -5.05 20.40 11.93
C GLU A 33 -5.47 19.18 12.78
N ASN A 34 -6.42 18.35 12.33
CA ASN A 34 -6.98 17.25 13.14
C ASN A 34 -6.59 15.82 12.67
N VAL A 35 -5.35 15.64 12.22
CA VAL A 35 -4.80 14.29 11.98
C VAL A 35 -4.44 13.64 13.32
N ILE A 36 -4.97 12.44 13.59
CA ILE A 36 -4.85 11.70 14.86
C ILE A 36 -4.44 10.25 14.57
N VAL A 37 -3.45 9.72 15.30
CA VAL A 37 -3.01 8.32 15.18
C VAL A 37 -4.15 7.36 15.49
N GLY A 38 -4.35 6.35 14.63
CA GLY A 38 -5.42 5.35 14.73
C GLY A 38 -6.70 5.72 13.99
N GLU A 39 -6.85 6.95 13.51
CA GLU A 39 -8.04 7.38 12.77
C GLU A 39 -7.88 7.20 11.25
N PRO A 40 -8.97 6.99 10.50
CA PRO A 40 -8.95 6.97 9.04
C PRO A 40 -8.45 8.30 8.46
N TYR A 41 -7.49 8.25 7.55
CA TYR A 41 -6.96 9.44 6.87
C TYR A 41 -6.39 9.06 5.51
N GLN A 42 -6.76 9.82 4.46
CA GLN A 42 -6.21 9.67 3.11
C GLN A 42 -6.10 8.21 2.62
N GLY A 43 -7.22 7.48 2.67
CA GLY A 43 -7.31 6.12 2.14
C GLY A 43 -6.76 5.01 3.04
N GLY A 44 -6.18 5.35 4.20
CA GLY A 44 -5.71 4.39 5.19
C GLY A 44 -5.98 4.85 6.62
N VAL A 45 -5.10 4.45 7.54
CA VAL A 45 -5.14 4.82 8.96
C VAL A 45 -3.85 5.56 9.30
N VAL A 46 -3.94 6.65 10.06
CA VAL A 46 -2.73 7.36 10.54
C VAL A 46 -1.97 6.44 11.49
N ALA A 47 -0.79 6.01 11.07
CA ALA A 47 0.05 5.10 11.84
C ALA A 47 1.03 5.84 12.75
N HIS A 48 1.50 7.02 12.33
CA HIS A 48 2.42 7.85 13.09
C HIS A 48 2.38 9.30 12.58
N ILE A 49 2.62 10.26 13.46
CA ILE A 49 2.84 11.67 13.11
C ILE A 49 4.27 11.99 13.54
N PHE A 50 5.09 12.49 12.62
CA PHE A 50 6.49 12.76 12.92
C PHE A 50 6.65 13.95 13.86
N GLU A 51 7.51 13.80 14.86
CA GLU A 51 7.80 14.81 15.88
C GLU A 51 9.22 15.38 15.73
N PRO A 52 9.52 16.58 16.27
CA PRO A 52 10.85 17.17 16.21
C PRO A 52 11.95 16.20 16.67
N GLY A 53 12.95 15.98 15.81
CA GLY A 53 14.05 15.05 16.05
C GLY A 53 13.90 13.68 15.36
N GLU A 54 12.76 13.42 14.74
CA GLU A 54 12.56 12.24 13.89
C GLU A 54 12.91 12.56 12.43
N GLU A 55 13.44 11.57 11.71
CA GLU A 55 13.96 11.76 10.34
C GLU A 55 12.89 12.19 9.32
N GLY A 56 11.62 11.83 9.56
CA GLY A 56 10.47 12.25 8.74
C GLY A 56 9.87 13.61 9.12
N PHE A 57 10.39 14.30 10.13
CA PHE A 57 9.84 15.58 10.60
C PHE A 57 10.23 16.74 9.68
N VAL A 58 9.25 17.61 9.40
CA VAL A 58 9.45 18.84 8.61
C VAL A 58 8.88 20.03 9.38
N GLU A 59 9.71 21.01 9.71
CA GLU A 59 9.27 22.19 10.46
C GLU A 59 8.14 22.94 9.73
N GLY A 60 7.06 23.21 10.45
CA GLY A 60 5.88 23.90 9.91
C GLY A 60 4.97 23.05 9.02
N LYS A 61 5.26 21.75 8.82
CA LYS A 61 4.40 20.82 8.10
C LYS A 61 4.09 19.59 8.97
N LYS A 62 2.81 19.23 9.09
CA LYS A 62 2.43 17.93 9.66
C LYS A 62 2.73 16.84 8.63
N THR A 63 3.69 15.97 8.96
CA THR A 63 4.07 14.79 8.17
C THR A 63 3.89 13.53 8.99
N GLY A 64 3.77 12.38 8.32
CA GLY A 64 3.59 11.13 9.05
C GLY A 64 3.51 9.91 8.15
N ILE A 65 3.13 8.79 8.77
CA ILE A 65 2.93 7.50 8.12
C ILE A 65 1.45 7.18 8.13
N ILE A 66 0.91 6.81 6.97
CA ILE A 66 -0.39 6.16 6.82
C ILE A 66 -0.14 4.69 6.51
N ILE A 67 -0.86 3.80 7.18
CA ILE A 67 -0.87 2.37 6.86
C ILE A 67 -2.17 2.03 6.12
N ALA A 68 -2.08 1.12 5.15
CA ALA A 68 -3.26 0.63 4.44
C ALA A 68 -4.27 -0.02 5.43
N PRO A 69 -5.58 0.03 5.14
CA PRO A 69 -6.60 -0.58 5.98
C PRO A 69 -6.35 -2.07 6.30
N VAL A 70 -6.98 -2.59 7.36
CA VAL A 70 -6.72 -3.96 7.85
C VAL A 70 -7.18 -5.04 6.86
N GLU A 71 -8.17 -4.74 6.05
CA GLU A 71 -8.68 -5.60 4.97
C GLU A 71 -7.69 -5.77 3.82
N GLU A 72 -6.63 -4.95 3.79
CA GLU A 72 -5.62 -4.92 2.73
C GLU A 72 -4.30 -5.61 3.11
N VAL A 73 -4.32 -6.47 4.14
CA VAL A 73 -3.18 -7.35 4.44
C VAL A 73 -3.17 -8.50 3.43
N PHE A 74 -2.04 -8.66 2.74
CA PHE A 74 -1.81 -9.78 1.84
C PHE A 74 -0.60 -10.60 2.28
N GLN A 75 -0.50 -11.81 1.73
CA GLN A 75 0.61 -12.72 1.96
C GLN A 75 1.40 -12.92 0.67
N SER A 76 2.72 -12.85 0.76
CA SER A 76 3.61 -13.02 -0.39
C SER A 76 4.99 -13.45 0.08
N GLN A 77 5.74 -14.08 -0.82
CA GLN A 77 7.18 -14.23 -0.65
C GLN A 77 7.87 -12.87 -0.79
N TRP A 78 8.98 -12.68 -0.07
CA TRP A 78 9.79 -11.47 -0.22
C TRP A 78 10.49 -11.45 -1.58
N GLY A 79 10.97 -12.61 -2.04
CA GLY A 79 11.54 -12.77 -3.36
C GLY A 79 12.54 -13.92 -3.50
N CYS A 80 13.48 -13.75 -4.43
CA CYS A 80 14.49 -14.72 -4.84
C CYS A 80 15.42 -15.11 -3.68
N GLN A 81 15.25 -16.33 -3.16
CA GLN A 81 16.13 -16.88 -2.13
C GLN A 81 17.46 -17.35 -2.73
N GLY A 82 18.56 -17.02 -2.07
CA GLY A 82 19.91 -17.43 -2.45
C GLY A 82 20.66 -16.40 -3.30
N THR A 83 20.01 -15.33 -3.73
CA THR A 83 20.63 -14.21 -4.45
C THR A 83 20.40 -12.91 -3.71
N ALA A 84 21.46 -12.13 -3.51
CA ALA A 84 21.35 -10.80 -2.92
C ALA A 84 20.80 -9.82 -3.95
N VAL A 85 19.75 -9.09 -3.56
CA VAL A 85 19.22 -7.92 -4.26
C VAL A 85 20.22 -6.76 -4.08
N GLY A 86 20.71 -6.57 -2.84
CA GLY A 86 21.65 -5.51 -2.49
C GLY A 86 21.04 -4.11 -2.48
N GLY A 87 21.66 -3.19 -1.72
CA GLY A 87 21.30 -1.76 -1.74
C GLY A 87 20.05 -1.36 -0.95
N THR A 88 19.38 -2.30 -0.26
CA THR A 88 18.30 -1.95 0.67
C THR A 88 18.85 -1.40 1.99
N SER A 89 18.10 -0.51 2.65
CA SER A 89 18.44 0.04 3.97
C SER A 89 17.29 -0.15 4.99
N PRO A 90 17.58 -0.42 6.27
CA PRO A 90 16.54 -0.51 7.31
C PRO A 90 15.97 0.85 7.74
N GLU A 91 16.64 1.95 7.38
CA GLU A 91 16.39 3.31 7.90
C GLU A 91 15.05 3.90 7.46
N VAL A 92 14.59 4.93 8.18
CA VAL A 92 13.38 5.69 7.82
C VAL A 92 13.58 6.37 6.46
N GLY A 93 12.56 6.33 5.61
CA GLY A 93 12.58 6.92 4.26
C GLY A 93 13.02 5.96 3.16
N PHE A 94 13.55 4.78 3.51
CA PHE A 94 14.00 3.80 2.54
C PHE A 94 12.94 2.76 2.15
N GLY A 95 11.78 2.73 2.82
CA GLY A 95 10.74 1.74 2.52
C GLY A 95 10.36 1.69 1.04
N ARG A 96 10.15 2.87 0.45
CA ARG A 96 9.83 3.02 -0.97
C ARG A 96 10.95 2.57 -1.89
N SER A 97 12.16 3.12 -1.72
CA SER A 97 13.30 2.80 -2.58
C SER A 97 13.67 1.32 -2.49
N ASN A 98 13.58 0.72 -1.31
CA ASN A 98 13.79 -0.72 -1.13
C ASN A 98 12.76 -1.53 -1.92
N THR A 99 11.48 -1.18 -1.82
CA THR A 99 10.39 -1.88 -2.52
C THR A 99 10.61 -1.82 -4.04
N GLU A 100 10.93 -0.64 -4.58
CA GLU A 100 11.24 -0.44 -5.99
C GLU A 100 12.48 -1.24 -6.44
N LEU A 101 13.52 -1.30 -5.60
CA LEU A 101 14.76 -2.03 -5.88
C LEU A 101 14.51 -3.55 -5.93
N VAL A 102 13.76 -4.09 -4.96
CA VAL A 102 13.36 -5.51 -4.95
C VAL A 102 12.55 -5.84 -6.19
N LEU A 103 11.61 -4.99 -6.59
CA LEU A 103 10.83 -5.20 -7.80
C LEU A 103 11.71 -5.21 -9.07
N ALA A 104 12.57 -4.20 -9.21
CA ALA A 104 13.47 -4.07 -10.35
C ALA A 104 14.42 -5.27 -10.49
N PHE A 105 14.91 -5.80 -9.36
CA PHE A 105 15.72 -7.01 -9.35
C PHE A 105 14.97 -8.21 -9.96
N HIS A 106 13.72 -8.44 -9.57
CA HIS A 106 12.93 -9.57 -10.09
C HIS A 106 12.53 -9.37 -11.55
N ASP A 107 12.24 -8.13 -11.97
CA ASP A 107 11.97 -7.80 -13.36
C ASP A 107 13.17 -8.04 -14.29
N ALA A 108 14.38 -7.94 -13.76
CA ALA A 108 15.60 -8.21 -14.51
C ALA A 108 15.92 -9.71 -14.64
N LEU A 109 15.29 -10.59 -13.84
CA LEU A 109 15.51 -12.03 -13.92
C LEU A 109 14.78 -12.64 -15.13
N PRO A 110 15.45 -13.45 -15.96
CA PRO A 110 14.80 -14.09 -17.10
C PRO A 110 13.64 -15.00 -16.67
N ASP A 111 12.42 -14.62 -17.06
CA ASP A 111 11.20 -15.43 -16.87
C ASP A 111 10.91 -15.84 -15.42
N TYR A 112 11.29 -15.02 -14.43
CA TYR A 112 11.10 -15.34 -13.00
C TYR A 112 9.65 -15.68 -12.65
N TYR A 113 8.69 -14.92 -13.16
CA TYR A 113 7.27 -15.11 -12.82
C TYR A 113 6.66 -16.41 -13.36
N ASN A 114 7.25 -17.03 -14.40
CA ASN A 114 6.83 -18.35 -14.88
C ASN A 114 7.79 -19.48 -14.46
N ASN A 115 9.01 -19.14 -14.04
CA ASN A 115 10.02 -20.08 -13.58
C ASN A 115 10.71 -19.60 -12.28
N PRO A 116 9.99 -19.52 -11.15
CA PRO A 116 10.54 -18.99 -9.90
C PRO A 116 11.55 -19.94 -9.24
N THR A 117 11.49 -21.23 -9.58
CA THR A 117 12.42 -22.24 -9.07
C THR A 117 13.87 -22.04 -9.51
N GLN A 118 14.12 -21.12 -10.46
CA GLN A 118 15.46 -20.67 -10.81
C GLN A 118 16.21 -20.04 -9.63
N CYS A 119 15.47 -19.45 -8.68
CA CYS A 119 16.02 -18.90 -7.44
C CYS A 119 16.17 -20.00 -6.38
N HIS A 120 15.05 -20.63 -6.02
CA HIS A 120 14.99 -21.67 -5.01
C HIS A 120 13.78 -22.59 -5.25
N PRO A 121 13.84 -23.90 -4.94
CA PRO A 121 12.70 -24.81 -5.13
C PRO A 121 11.42 -24.40 -4.38
N GLU A 122 11.54 -23.62 -3.31
CA GLU A 122 10.40 -23.11 -2.54
C GLU A 122 9.86 -21.77 -3.06
N ASN A 123 10.54 -21.12 -4.03
CA ASN A 123 10.00 -19.88 -4.60
C ASN A 123 8.76 -20.15 -5.45
N ASP A 124 7.67 -19.43 -5.20
CA ASP A 124 6.35 -19.65 -5.82
C ASP A 124 6.00 -18.63 -6.92
N GLY A 125 6.87 -17.63 -7.14
CA GLY A 125 6.70 -16.57 -8.14
C GLY A 125 6.00 -15.33 -7.63
N SER A 126 5.48 -15.34 -6.40
CA SER A 126 5.03 -14.12 -5.73
C SER A 126 6.23 -13.26 -5.31
N VAL A 127 6.05 -11.95 -5.38
CA VAL A 127 7.04 -10.96 -4.93
C VAL A 127 6.29 -9.87 -4.21
N ALA A 128 6.54 -9.72 -2.91
CA ALA A 128 5.81 -8.77 -2.06
C ALA A 128 5.88 -7.35 -2.64
N ALA A 129 7.05 -6.95 -3.14
CA ALA A 129 7.26 -5.66 -3.77
C ALA A 129 6.41 -5.43 -5.03
N ARG A 130 6.15 -6.46 -5.85
CA ARG A 130 5.24 -6.36 -7.00
C ARG A 130 3.82 -6.06 -6.52
N VAL A 131 3.32 -6.91 -5.62
CA VAL A 131 1.96 -6.79 -5.10
C VAL A 131 1.77 -5.43 -4.44
N THR A 132 2.76 -4.95 -3.70
CA THR A 132 2.77 -3.62 -3.08
C THR A 132 2.72 -2.49 -4.10
N LEU A 133 3.54 -2.50 -5.15
CA LEU A 133 3.62 -1.37 -6.08
C LEU A 133 2.47 -1.35 -7.09
N ASP A 134 1.81 -2.49 -7.30
CA ASP A 134 0.55 -2.56 -8.06
C ASP A 134 -0.67 -2.21 -7.19
N PHE A 135 -0.47 -2.00 -5.88
CA PHE A 135 -1.54 -1.80 -4.91
C PHE A 135 -2.17 -0.41 -5.02
N ASN A 136 -3.50 -0.37 -5.12
CA ASN A 136 -4.27 0.88 -5.14
C ASN A 136 -5.47 0.77 -4.19
N VAL A 137 -5.49 1.61 -3.16
CA VAL A 137 -6.61 1.70 -2.21
C VAL A 137 -6.87 3.14 -1.83
N GLY A 138 -8.15 3.48 -1.62
CA GLY A 138 -8.57 4.81 -1.18
C GLY A 138 -8.26 5.94 -2.17
N GLY A 139 -7.95 5.60 -3.43
CA GLY A 139 -7.56 6.57 -4.46
C GLY A 139 -6.06 6.88 -4.51
N TYR A 140 -5.22 6.11 -3.80
CA TYR A 140 -3.77 6.31 -3.72
C TYR A 140 -3.01 5.10 -4.29
N ASP A 141 -1.93 5.37 -5.02
CA ASP A 141 -1.06 4.41 -5.72
C ASP A 141 0.42 4.53 -5.29
N ASP A 142 0.71 5.30 -4.25
CA ASP A 142 2.05 5.57 -3.72
C ASP A 142 2.39 4.72 -2.48
N TRP A 143 1.79 3.54 -2.38
CA TRP A 143 2.02 2.57 -1.30
C TRP A 143 3.36 1.83 -1.47
N PHE A 144 4.02 1.54 -0.35
CA PHE A 144 5.28 0.79 -0.32
C PHE A 144 5.42 -0.09 0.94
N MET A 145 6.35 -1.04 0.90
CA MET A 145 6.64 -1.89 2.06
C MET A 145 7.47 -1.08 3.07
N PRO A 146 7.13 -1.09 4.37
CA PRO A 146 7.88 -0.33 5.36
C PRO A 146 9.31 -0.86 5.52
N SER A 147 10.28 0.03 5.71
CA SER A 147 11.59 -0.32 6.24
C SER A 147 11.50 -0.83 7.69
N GLN A 148 12.58 -1.39 8.23
CA GLN A 148 12.57 -1.89 9.61
C GLN A 148 12.30 -0.78 10.62
N GLU A 149 12.88 0.41 10.42
CA GLU A 149 12.68 1.54 11.31
C GLU A 149 11.29 2.16 11.15
N GLU A 150 10.73 2.18 9.94
CA GLU A 150 9.33 2.56 9.72
C GLU A 150 8.35 1.61 10.43
N MET A 151 8.63 0.30 10.43
CA MET A 151 7.83 -0.67 11.19
C MET A 151 7.90 -0.44 12.70
N ASN A 152 8.99 0.11 13.25
CA ASN A 152 9.04 0.44 14.67
C ASN A 152 7.96 1.46 15.06
N TYR A 153 7.63 2.42 14.18
CA TYR A 153 6.51 3.34 14.40
C TYR A 153 5.17 2.61 14.40
N LEU A 154 4.97 1.71 13.42
CA LEU A 154 3.77 0.88 13.37
C LEU A 154 3.61 0.05 14.65
N TYR A 155 4.69 -0.57 15.14
CA TYR A 155 4.67 -1.40 16.34
C TYR A 155 4.37 -0.60 17.61
N LYS A 156 4.96 0.61 17.75
CA LYS A 156 4.68 1.52 18.88
C LYS A 156 3.20 1.89 18.97
N ASN A 157 2.56 2.10 17.81
CA ASN A 157 1.15 2.52 17.72
C ASN A 157 0.18 1.37 17.37
N ARG A 158 0.63 0.11 17.41
CA ARG A 158 -0.13 -1.04 16.87
C ARG A 158 -1.51 -1.23 17.50
N ASP A 159 -1.66 -0.89 18.78
CA ASP A 159 -2.92 -1.02 19.50
C ASP A 159 -3.95 0.04 19.06
N LEU A 160 -3.48 1.23 18.65
CA LEU A 160 -4.32 2.29 18.09
C LEU A 160 -4.68 2.03 16.62
N ILE A 161 -3.72 1.52 15.85
CA ILE A 161 -3.90 1.17 14.43
C ILE A 161 -4.82 -0.05 14.28
N GLY A 162 -4.65 -1.06 15.14
CA GLY A 162 -5.32 -2.34 15.06
C GLY A 162 -4.90 -3.21 13.87
N GLY A 163 -5.49 -4.41 13.79
CA GLY A 163 -5.32 -5.29 12.63
C GLY A 163 -3.99 -6.04 12.52
N PHE A 164 -3.15 -5.99 13.56
CA PHE A 164 -1.96 -6.82 13.64
C PHE A 164 -2.31 -8.17 14.26
N SER A 165 -1.99 -9.23 13.52
CA SER A 165 -2.10 -10.60 14.00
C SER A 165 -0.84 -11.00 14.78
N SER A 166 -0.89 -12.13 15.49
CA SER A 166 0.22 -12.63 16.29
C SER A 166 1.30 -13.34 15.47
N VAL A 167 1.70 -12.75 14.34
CA VAL A 167 2.65 -13.31 13.36
C VAL A 167 3.67 -12.25 12.92
N GLU A 168 4.64 -12.69 12.13
CA GLU A 168 5.66 -11.83 11.52
C GLU A 168 5.16 -11.15 10.23
N TYR A 169 5.62 -9.92 10.04
CA TYR A 169 5.36 -9.12 8.84
C TYR A 169 6.67 -8.82 8.12
N TRP A 170 6.66 -8.90 6.79
CA TRP A 170 7.79 -8.48 5.97
C TRP A 170 8.05 -6.99 6.11
N SER A 171 9.33 -6.64 6.23
CA SER A 171 9.83 -5.30 5.90
C SER A 171 10.43 -5.30 4.49
N SER A 172 10.72 -4.12 3.97
CA SER A 172 11.39 -3.95 2.67
C SER A 172 12.90 -4.23 2.69
N CYS A 173 13.50 -4.47 3.85
CA CYS A 173 14.95 -4.63 3.98
C CYS A 173 15.42 -6.07 3.69
N GLU A 174 16.53 -6.21 2.96
CA GLU A 174 17.26 -7.46 2.80
C GLU A 174 18.18 -7.71 4.00
N SER A 175 18.22 -8.94 4.51
CA SER A 175 19.19 -9.33 5.55
C SER A 175 20.45 -9.91 4.93
N ASN A 176 20.29 -10.80 3.95
CA ASN A 176 21.38 -11.41 3.18
C ASN A 176 20.82 -12.05 1.90
N ALA A 177 21.67 -12.75 1.14
CA ALA A 177 21.26 -13.42 -0.10
C ALA A 177 20.07 -14.37 0.07
N SER A 178 19.92 -15.03 1.22
CA SER A 178 18.84 -16.00 1.46
C SER A 178 17.69 -15.48 2.30
N ASN A 179 17.89 -14.43 3.10
CA ASN A 179 16.91 -13.96 4.08
C ASN A 179 16.56 -12.49 3.90
N ALA A 180 15.32 -12.16 4.25
CA ALA A 180 14.83 -10.80 4.36
C ALA A 180 14.40 -10.47 5.79
N CYS A 181 14.30 -9.18 6.07
CA CYS A 181 14.00 -8.65 7.38
C CYS A 181 12.50 -8.69 7.68
N VAL A 182 12.14 -9.16 8.89
CA VAL A 182 10.76 -9.19 9.39
C VAL A 182 10.67 -8.55 10.78
N MET A 183 9.46 -8.23 11.21
CA MET A 183 9.17 -7.90 12.61
C MET A 183 7.99 -8.71 13.12
N SER A 184 8.14 -9.23 14.34
CA SER A 184 7.03 -9.78 15.11
C SER A 184 6.22 -8.64 15.73
N PHE A 185 4.94 -8.53 15.38
CA PHE A 185 4.05 -7.55 16.04
C PHE A 185 3.51 -8.03 17.39
N VAL A 186 3.93 -9.23 17.85
CA VAL A 186 3.71 -9.71 19.22
C VAL A 186 4.78 -9.16 20.17
N THR A 187 6.04 -9.21 19.75
CA THR A 187 7.19 -8.91 20.62
C THR A 187 7.91 -7.62 20.26
N GLY A 188 7.73 -7.10 19.05
CA GLY A 188 8.49 -5.98 18.49
C GLY A 188 9.90 -6.39 18.05
N GLU A 189 10.20 -7.69 18.04
CA GLU A 189 11.53 -8.19 17.70
C GLU A 189 11.76 -8.12 16.19
N LEU A 190 12.94 -7.61 15.82
CA LEU A 190 13.46 -7.66 14.45
C LEU A 190 14.11 -9.02 14.23
N LEU A 191 13.65 -9.74 13.21
CA LEU A 191 14.12 -11.07 12.85
C LEU A 191 14.49 -11.09 11.37
N SER A 192 14.99 -12.23 10.91
CA SER A 192 15.15 -12.52 9.49
C SER A 192 14.54 -13.88 9.16
N LYS A 193 13.96 -13.99 7.96
CA LYS A 193 13.31 -15.20 7.46
C LYS A 193 13.72 -15.49 6.03
N PRO A 194 13.71 -16.76 5.60
CA PRO A 194 13.99 -17.14 4.21
C PRO A 194 13.08 -16.37 3.24
N LYS A 195 13.65 -15.82 2.17
CA LYS A 195 12.90 -14.97 1.24
C LYS A 195 11.76 -15.69 0.52
N SER A 196 11.82 -17.03 0.46
CA SER A 196 10.75 -17.88 -0.07
C SER A 196 9.66 -18.23 0.96
N GLU A 197 9.71 -17.74 2.20
CA GLU A 197 8.57 -17.87 3.11
C GLU A 197 7.43 -16.93 2.70
N VAL A 198 6.19 -17.41 2.79
CA VAL A 198 4.98 -16.61 2.57
C VAL A 198 4.57 -15.97 3.89
N LEU A 199 4.77 -14.67 4.04
CA LEU A 199 4.43 -13.90 5.25
C LEU A 199 3.54 -12.71 4.92
N ASN A 200 2.97 -12.12 5.97
CA ASN A 200 2.08 -10.97 5.85
C ASN A 200 2.85 -9.70 5.44
N VAL A 201 2.18 -8.85 4.66
CA VAL A 201 2.66 -7.53 4.29
C VAL A 201 1.59 -6.51 4.66
N ARG A 202 2.00 -5.43 5.32
CA ARG A 202 1.19 -4.21 5.43
C ARG A 202 1.95 -3.07 4.79
N VAL A 203 1.32 -2.42 3.84
CA VAL A 203 1.92 -1.33 3.07
C VAL A 203 1.63 0.01 3.74
N ILE A 204 2.56 0.94 3.58
CA ILE A 204 2.47 2.29 4.12
C ILE A 204 2.67 3.32 3.02
N ARG A 205 2.32 4.57 3.33
CA ARG A 205 2.65 5.76 2.55
C ARG A 205 2.94 6.93 3.49
N PHE A 206 3.57 7.98 2.98
CA PHE A 206 3.77 9.22 3.72
C PHE A 206 2.77 10.30 3.30
N PHE A 207 2.56 11.31 4.15
CA PHE A 207 1.76 12.52 3.86
C PHE A 207 2.47 13.80 4.30
#